data_AF-A8F6R4-F1
#
_entry.id   AF-A8F6R4-F1
#
_cell.length_a   1.000
_cell.length_b   1.000
_cell.length_c   1.000
_cell.angle_alpha   90.00
_cell.angle_beta   90.00
_cell.angle_gamma   90.00
#
_symmetry.space_group_name_H-M   'P 1'
#
loop_
_entity.id
_entity.type
_entity.pdbx_description
1 polymer ?
#
loop_
_entity_poly.entity_id
_entity_poly.type
_entity_poly.pdbx_seq_one_letter_code
_entity_poly.pdbx_strand_id
1 'polypeptide(L)' 'MEYTESDKKKLAKKVKEGYELVEIVFDKKSRYAILQKNEQYVAVKLSKAKEK' A
#
# COMPACT_ATOMS: atom_id res chain seq x y z
N MET A 1 -5.63 -9.38 8.35
CA MET A 1 -4.46 -9.08 7.48
C MET A 1 -3.62 -8.02 8.18
N GLU A 2 -2.50 -8.38 8.80
CA GLU A 2 -1.63 -7.41 9.48
C GLU A 2 -0.60 -6.83 8.51
N TYR A 3 -0.54 -5.49 8.45
CA TYR A 3 0.54 -4.74 7.80
C TYR A 3 1.76 -4.76 8.71
N THR A 4 2.95 -4.96 8.15
CA THR A 4 4.19 -4.80 8.92
C THR A 4 4.36 -3.32 9.31
N GLU A 5 5.14 -3.04 10.36
CA GLU A 5 5.46 -1.65 10.74
C GLU A 5 6.08 -0.85 9.58
N SER A 6 6.86 -1.52 8.72
CA SER A 6 7.45 -0.92 7.52
C SER A 6 6.38 -0.51 6.50
N ASP A 7 5.36 -1.34 6.30
CA ASP A 7 4.25 -1.04 5.39
C ASP A 7 3.40 0.12 5.93
N LYS A 8 3.10 0.13 7.23
CA LYS A 8 2.41 1.24 7.90
C LYS A 8 3.16 2.56 7.70
N LYS A 9 4.50 2.55 7.83
CA LYS A 9 5.32 3.75 7.65
C LYS A 9 5.32 4.26 6.21
N LYS A 10 5.35 3.37 5.22
CA LYS A 10 5.24 3.73 3.79
C LYS A 10 3.88 4.34 3.46
N LEU A 11 2.81 3.71 3.92
CA LEU A 11 1.44 4.19 3.71
C LEU A 11 1.23 5.53 4.43
N ALA A 12 1.64 5.66 5.69
CA ALA A 12 1.53 6.90 6.44
C ALA A 12 2.30 8.06 5.80
N LYS A 13 3.47 7.80 5.20
CA LYS A 13 4.20 8.81 4.43
C LYS A 13 3.39 9.28 3.23
N LYS A 14 2.81 8.35 2.47
CA LYS A 14 1.99 8.67 1.30
C LYS A 14 0.70 9.41 1.67
N VAL A 15 0.04 9.00 2.75
CA VAL A 15 -1.12 9.70 3.30
C VAL A 15 -0.77 11.13 3.71
N LYS A 16 0.38 11.36 4.37
CA LYS A 16 0.88 12.71 4.66
C LYS A 16 1.22 13.53 3.42
N GLU A 17 1.67 12.88 2.35
CA GLU A 17 1.87 13.51 1.05
C GLU A 17 0.53 13.87 0.35
N GLY A 18 -0.62 13.49 0.91
CA GLY A 18 -1.95 13.73 0.35
C GLY A 18 -2.42 12.66 -0.62
N TYR A 19 -1.87 11.45 -0.53
CA TYR A 19 -2.39 10.29 -1.27
C TYR A 19 -3.42 9.54 -0.42
N GLU A 20 -4.56 9.24 -1.01
CA GLU A 20 -5.62 8.44 -0.40
C GLU A 20 -5.49 6.99 -0.81
N LEU A 21 -5.62 6.07 0.15
CA LEU A 21 -5.60 4.64 -0.14
C LEU A 21 -6.92 4.24 -0.79
N VAL A 22 -6.87 3.78 -2.03
CA VAL A 22 -8.06 3.38 -2.81
C VAL A 22 -8.34 1.89 -2.66
N GLU A 23 -7.35 1.07 -2.97
CA GLU A 23 -7.50 -0.38 -2.99
C GLU A 23 -6.19 -1.07 -2.63
N ILE A 24 -6.29 -2.30 -2.14
CA ILE A 24 -5.12 -3.16 -1.97
C ILE A 24 -5.29 -4.38 -2.87
N VAL A 25 -4.41 -4.46 -3.86
CA VAL A 25 -4.39 -5.53 -4.85
C VAL A 25 -3.39 -6.60 -4.40
N PHE A 26 -3.80 -7.85 -4.54
CA PHE A 26 -2.99 -9.01 -4.22
C PHE A 26 -2.62 -9.72 -5.51
N ASP A 27 -1.33 -9.69 -5.85
CA ASP A 27 -0.75 -10.61 -6.81
C ASP A 27 -0.23 -11.85 -6.07
N LYS A 28 -0.19 -13.01 -6.74
CA LYS A 28 0.13 -14.34 -6.17
C LYS A 28 1.31 -14.35 -5.19
N LYS A 29 2.29 -13.44 -5.34
CA LYS A 29 3.46 -13.32 -4.45
C LYS A 29 3.64 -11.94 -3.82
N SER A 30 2.79 -10.95 -4.09
CA SER A 30 3.02 -9.57 -3.67
C SER A 30 1.73 -8.82 -3.42
N ARG A 31 1.75 -7.94 -2.42
CA ARG A 31 0.64 -7.03 -2.13
C ARG A 31 1.01 -5.65 -2.64
N TYR A 32 0.04 -4.94 -3.19
CA TYR A 32 0.19 -3.58 -3.67
C TYR A 32 -0.92 -2.73 -3.09
N ALA A 33 -0.57 -1.60 -2.48
CA ALA A 33 -1.53 -0.57 -2.14
C ALA A 33 -1.61 0.41 -3.30
N ILE A 34 -2.81 0.56 -3.85
CA ILE A 34 -3.12 1.59 -4.84
C ILE A 34 -3.53 2.84 -4.07
N LEU A 35 -2.80 3.93 -4.28
CA LEU A 35 -3.14 5.22 -3.72
C LEU A 35 -3.42 6.24 -4.81
N GLN A 36 -4.34 7.16 -4.56
CA GLN A 36 -4.75 8.21 -5.48
C GLN A 36 -4.42 9.60 -4.93
N LYS A 37 -3.98 10.52 -5.79
CA LYS A 37 -3.83 11.95 -5.48
C LYS A 37 -4.03 12.77 -6.74
N ASN A 38 -4.99 13.71 -6.73
CA ASN A 38 -5.25 14.60 -7.87
C ASN A 38 -5.29 13.84 -9.21
N GLU A 39 -6.13 12.81 -9.29
CA GLU A 39 -6.29 11.93 -10.48
C GLU A 39 -5.08 11.06 -10.85
N GLN A 40 -3.96 11.16 -10.13
CA GLN A 40 -2.81 10.26 -10.29
C GLN A 40 -2.94 9.06 -9.37
N TYR A 41 -2.68 7.87 -9.91
CA TYR A 41 -2.65 6.62 -9.17
C TYR A 41 -1.22 6.11 -9.04
N VAL A 42 -0.85 5.67 -7.84
CA VAL A 42 0.45 5.07 -7.56
C VAL A 42 0.27 3.72 -6.88
N ALA A 43 1.02 2.72 -7.33
CA ALA A 43 1.06 1.41 -6.71
C ALA A 43 2.28 1.31 -5.78
N VAL A 44 2.05 1.12 -4.49
CA VAL A 44 3.09 0.90 -3.49
C VAL A 44 3.16 -0.57 -3.15
N LYS A 45 4.29 -1.20 -3.47
CA LYS A 45 4.55 -2.59 -3.09
C LYS A 45 4.64 -2.71 -1.56
N LEU A 46 3.71 -3.47 -1.01
CA LEU A 46 3.68 -3.87 0.39
C LEU A 46 4.47 -5.17 0.56
N SER A 47 4.95 -5.38 1.78
CA SER A 47 5.70 -6.58 2.14
C SER A 47 4.82 -7.82 1.94
N LYS A 48 5.45 -8.95 1.61
CA LYS A 48 4.75 -10.22 1.40
C LYS A 48 3.81 -10.47 2.57
N ALA A 49 2.57 -10.84 2.26
CA ALA A 49 1.81 -11.67 3.18
C ALA A 49 2.76 -12.79 3.60
N LYS A 50 3.13 -12.88 4.88
CA LYS A 50 3.54 -14.21 5.35
C LYS A 50 2.32 -15.08 5.11
N GLU A 51 2.37 -15.94 4.09
CA GLU A 51 1.53 -17.12 4.04
C GLU A 51 1.73 -17.79 5.39
N LYS A 52 0.62 -17.91 6.12
CA LYS A 52 0.59 -18.49 7.45
C LYS A 52 0.46 -19.99 7.31
#